data_AF-A0A7W2NRY4-F1
#
_entry.id   AF-A0A7W2NRY4-F1
#
_cell.length_a   1.000
_cell.length_b   1.000
_cell.length_c   1.000
_cell.angle_alpha   90.00
_cell.angle_beta   90.00
_cell.angle_gamma   90.00
#
_symmetry.space_group_name_H-M   'P 1'
#
loop_
_entity.id
_entity.type
_entity.pdbx_description
1 polymer ?
#
loop_
_entity_poly.entity_id
_entity_poly.type
_entity_poly.pdbx_seq_one_letter_code
_entity_poly.pdbx_strand_id
1 'polypeptide(L)'
;MSKYLSVLIIFLTFKVYATSNLIEVTIDNLSCLGFEITSLNDNHLIVTFPSALKNYELTNTLVRYTFLGEDILVVQNRFDSTAEKHEVEISFLQGINNGADASLIGYYASNTKQGSKAYKFPSLAKLVNVKAESCKKL
;
A
#
# COMPACT_ATOMS: atom_id res chain seq x y z
N MET A 1 -46.45 16.20 3.90
CA MET A 1 -45.10 16.09 3.30
C MET A 1 -44.06 16.03 4.43
N SER A 2 -43.78 14.86 5.02
CA SER A 2 -42.72 14.74 6.06
C SER A 2 -42.40 13.27 6.34
N LYS A 3 -42.03 12.50 5.30
CA LYS A 3 -41.54 11.12 5.47
C LYS A 3 -40.30 10.81 4.61
N TYR A 4 -40.02 11.64 3.61
CA TYR A 4 -38.84 11.49 2.73
C TYR A 4 -37.59 12.22 3.22
N LEU A 5 -37.72 13.14 4.19
CA LEU A 5 -36.59 13.93 4.68
C LEU A 5 -35.64 13.11 5.57
N SER A 6 -36.15 12.14 6.32
CA SER A 6 -35.34 11.31 7.22
C SER A 6 -34.52 10.23 6.50
N VAL A 7 -34.96 9.78 5.33
CA VAL A 7 -34.25 8.75 4.55
C VAL A 7 -33.03 9.33 3.84
N LEU A 8 -33.08 10.62 3.46
CA LEU A 8 -31.97 11.31 2.80
C LEU A 8 -30.77 11.53 3.75
N ILE A 9 -31.04 11.74 5.05
CA ILE A 9 -30.00 11.98 6.07
C ILE A 9 -29.20 10.70 6.37
N ILE A 10 -29.84 9.53 6.31
CA ILE A 10 -29.16 8.24 6.52
C ILE A 10 -28.20 7.92 5.37
N PHE A 11 -28.53 8.30 4.12
CA PHE A 11 -27.62 8.12 2.98
C PHE A 11 -26.44 9.09 2.97
N LEU A 12 -26.57 10.27 3.60
CA LEU A 12 -25.49 11.26 3.68
C LEU A 12 -24.43 10.90 4.74
N THR A 13 -24.79 10.18 5.82
CA THR A 13 -23.83 9.81 6.88
C THR A 13 -22.98 8.59 6.53
N PHE A 14 -23.36 7.78 5.54
CA PHE A 14 -22.59 6.61 5.12
C PHE A 14 -21.42 6.90 4.16
N LYS A 15 -21.26 8.14 3.68
CA LYS A 15 -20.14 8.48 2.77
C LYS A 15 -18.82 8.84 3.47
N VAL A 16 -18.76 8.87 4.80
CA VAL A 16 -17.54 9.32 5.52
C VAL A 16 -16.55 8.17 5.79
N TYR A 17 -16.92 6.90 5.55
CA TYR A 17 -16.06 5.76 5.89
C TYR A 17 -15.10 5.28 4.79
N ALA A 18 -15.01 5.96 3.64
CA ALA A 18 -14.27 5.46 2.48
C ALA A 18 -13.22 6.45 1.92
N THR A 19 -12.76 7.43 2.70
CA THR A 19 -11.57 8.20 2.35
C THR A 19 -10.38 7.68 3.13
N SER A 20 -9.93 6.46 2.84
CA SER A 20 -8.52 6.16 3.13
C SER A 20 -7.72 7.12 2.25
N ASN A 21 -7.00 8.07 2.85
CA ASN A 21 -6.11 8.94 2.08
C ASN A 21 -5.03 8.03 1.48
N LEU A 22 -5.25 7.62 0.22
CA LEU A 22 -4.34 6.79 -0.55
C LEU A 22 -3.15 7.66 -0.94
N ILE A 23 -1.97 7.30 -0.44
CA ILE A 23 -0.71 7.98 -0.72
C ILE A 23 0.08 7.10 -1.67
N GLU A 24 0.46 7.65 -2.81
CA GLU A 24 1.32 6.95 -3.75
C GLU A 24 2.77 6.97 -3.25
N VAL A 25 3.38 5.80 -3.19
CA VAL A 25 4.81 5.64 -2.87
C VAL A 25 5.57 5.59 -4.18
N THR A 26 6.43 6.59 -4.37
CA THR A 26 7.30 6.75 -5.53
C THR A 26 8.75 6.59 -5.10
N ILE A 27 9.66 6.46 -6.07
CA ILE A 27 11.09 6.36 -5.79
C ILE A 27 11.59 7.56 -4.95
N ASP A 28 11.01 8.74 -5.19
CA ASP A 28 11.44 9.98 -4.56
C ASP A 28 11.01 10.11 -3.09
N ASN A 29 9.90 9.46 -2.70
CA ASN A 29 9.33 9.60 -1.36
C ASN A 29 9.47 8.33 -0.49
N LEU A 30 9.85 7.19 -1.08
CA LEU A 30 9.88 5.90 -0.38
C LEU A 30 10.72 5.95 0.91
N SER A 31 11.96 6.47 0.80
CA SER A 31 12.92 6.56 1.90
C SER A 31 12.44 7.56 2.97
N CYS A 32 11.80 8.65 2.55
CA CYS A 32 11.26 9.66 3.46
C CYS A 32 10.05 9.15 4.25
N LEU A 33 9.33 8.18 3.69
CA LEU A 33 8.24 7.48 4.35
C LEU A 33 8.72 6.26 5.15
N GLY A 34 10.03 5.99 5.22
CA GLY A 34 10.59 4.89 6.00
C GLY A 34 10.41 3.50 5.38
N PHE A 35 10.00 3.43 4.11
CA PHE A 35 10.03 2.17 3.36
C PHE A 35 11.48 1.87 2.94
N GLU A 36 11.81 0.59 2.87
CA GLU A 36 13.08 0.11 2.33
C GLU A 36 12.81 -0.93 1.24
N ILE A 37 13.64 -0.95 0.21
CA ILE A 37 13.51 -1.87 -0.92
C ILE A 37 14.84 -2.56 -1.13
N THR A 38 14.80 -3.89 -1.11
CA THR A 38 15.96 -4.74 -1.39
C THR A 38 15.64 -5.62 -2.59
N SER A 39 16.40 -5.46 -3.68
CA SER A 39 16.32 -6.38 -4.82
C SER A 39 17.34 -7.49 -4.61
N LEU A 40 16.88 -8.75 -4.57
CA LEU A 40 17.75 -9.92 -4.48
C LEU A 40 18.27 -10.32 -5.87
N ASN A 41 17.44 -10.15 -6.89
CA ASN A 41 17.72 -10.33 -8.31
C ASN A 41 16.63 -9.63 -9.14
N ASP A 42 16.74 -9.69 -10.47
CA ASP A 42 15.79 -9.06 -11.40
C ASP A 42 14.33 -9.55 -11.24
N ASN A 43 14.12 -10.70 -10.59
CA ASN A 43 12.80 -11.31 -10.40
C ASN A 43 12.32 -11.33 -8.95
N HIS A 44 13.11 -10.84 -7.98
CA HIS A 44 12.76 -10.88 -6.56
C HIS A 44 12.98 -9.52 -5.89
N LEU A 45 11.93 -9.03 -5.25
CA LEU A 45 11.89 -7.77 -4.51
C LEU A 45 11.41 -8.01 -3.09
N ILE A 46 12.14 -7.51 -2.11
CA ILE A 46 11.68 -7.40 -0.72
C ILE A 46 11.32 -5.94 -0.48
N VAL A 47 10.08 -5.71 -0.05
CA VAL A 47 9.62 -4.40 0.42
C VAL A 47 9.47 -4.47 1.93
N THR A 48 10.25 -3.67 2.63
CA THR A 48 10.20 -3.58 4.09
C THR A 48 9.31 -2.41 4.50
N PHE A 49 8.24 -2.73 5.20
CA PHE A 49 7.29 -1.76 5.75
C PHE A 49 7.72 -1.36 7.16
N PRO A 50 7.71 -0.06 7.49
CA PRO A 50 7.77 0.37 8.88
C PRO A 50 6.51 -0.13 9.61
N SER A 51 6.67 -0.64 10.83
CA SER A 51 5.52 -1.11 11.62
C SER A 51 4.54 0.02 11.96
N ALA A 52 5.04 1.26 12.08
CA ALA A 52 4.25 2.44 12.36
C ALA A 52 4.67 3.67 11.55
N LEU A 53 3.69 4.49 11.19
CA LEU A 53 3.85 5.79 10.54
C LEU A 53 3.09 6.86 11.33
N LYS A 54 3.82 7.66 12.11
CA LYS A 54 3.22 8.62 13.07
C LYS A 54 2.26 7.92 14.03
N ASN A 55 0.95 8.18 13.94
CA ASN A 55 -0.10 7.61 14.81
C ASN A 55 -0.86 6.46 14.14
N TYR A 56 -0.26 5.83 13.13
CA TYR A 56 -0.87 4.74 12.38
C TYR A 56 0.03 3.50 12.44
N GLU A 57 -0.57 2.33 12.65
CA GLU A 57 0.09 1.02 12.70
C GLU A 57 -0.27 0.20 11.47
N LEU A 58 0.70 -0.53 10.91
CA LEU A 58 0.49 -1.40 9.76
C LEU A 58 -0.41 -2.56 10.17
N THR A 59 -1.54 -2.74 9.48
CA THR A 59 -2.47 -3.84 9.75
C THR A 59 -2.32 -4.98 8.75
N ASN A 60 -2.15 -4.62 7.48
CA ASN A 60 -2.05 -5.59 6.40
C ASN A 60 -1.43 -4.99 5.16
N THR A 61 -0.91 -5.86 4.30
CA THR A 61 -0.55 -5.52 2.94
C THR A 61 -1.39 -6.30 1.95
N LEU A 62 -1.59 -5.72 0.77
CA LEU A 62 -2.27 -6.34 -0.36
C LEU A 62 -1.38 -6.22 -1.59
N VAL A 63 -0.90 -7.34 -2.11
CA VAL A 63 -0.23 -7.42 -3.41
C VAL A 63 -1.27 -7.80 -4.44
N ARG A 64 -1.35 -7.06 -5.55
CA ARG A 64 -2.24 -7.34 -6.68
C ARG A 64 -1.41 -7.41 -7.95
N TYR A 65 -1.43 -8.56 -8.60
CA TYR A 65 -0.88 -8.74 -9.92
C TYR A 65 -1.99 -8.58 -10.94
N THR A 66 -1.79 -7.70 -11.90
CA THR A 66 -2.69 -7.51 -13.03
C THR A 66 -2.05 -8.04 -14.31
N PHE A 67 -2.87 -8.46 -15.27
CA PHE A 67 -2.44 -8.75 -16.64
C PHE A 67 -3.54 -8.29 -17.59
N LEU A 68 -3.20 -7.40 -18.53
CA LEU A 68 -4.16 -6.77 -19.45
C LEU A 68 -5.36 -6.08 -18.74
N GLY A 69 -5.12 -5.53 -17.55
CA GLY A 69 -6.14 -4.84 -16.74
C GLY A 69 -6.97 -5.76 -15.83
N GLU A 70 -6.79 -7.07 -15.92
CA GLU A 70 -7.48 -8.06 -15.08
C GLU A 70 -6.60 -8.51 -13.91
N ASP A 71 -7.17 -8.69 -12.72
CA ASP A 71 -6.45 -9.21 -11.56
C ASP A 71 -6.21 -10.72 -11.70
N ILE A 72 -4.95 -11.12 -11.80
CA ILE A 72 -4.56 -12.53 -11.94
C ILE A 72 -4.13 -13.18 -10.62
N LEU A 73 -3.69 -12.39 -9.64
CA LEU A 73 -3.36 -12.87 -8.31
C LEU A 73 -3.48 -11.75 -7.28
N VAL A 74 -4.10 -12.04 -6.14
CA VAL A 74 -4.21 -11.12 -5.01
C VAL A 74 -3.73 -11.84 -3.75
N VAL A 75 -2.68 -11.32 -3.12
CA VAL A 75 -2.12 -11.85 -1.87
C VAL A 75 -2.32 -10.83 -0.77
N GLN A 76 -2.98 -11.22 0.31
CA GLN A 76 -3.15 -10.40 1.51
C GLN A 76 -2.33 -10.98 2.65
N ASN A 77 -1.38 -10.18 3.17
CA ASN A 77 -0.65 -10.52 4.39
C ASN A 77 -1.24 -9.70 5.54
N ARG A 78 -1.59 -10.35 6.63
CA ARG A 78 -1.99 -9.69 7.88
C ARG A 78 -0.81 -9.74 8.83
N PHE A 79 -0.54 -8.63 9.49
CA PHE A 79 0.59 -8.52 10.40
C PHE A 79 0.11 -8.42 11.83
N ASP A 80 0.86 -9.03 12.73
CA ASP A 80 0.69 -8.87 14.17
C ASP A 80 1.63 -7.74 14.62
N SER A 81 1.13 -6.79 15.41
CA SER A 81 1.74 -5.46 15.59
C SER A 81 3.02 -5.42 16.43
N THR A 82 3.59 -6.58 16.76
CA THR A 82 4.72 -6.71 17.69
C THR A 82 6.09 -6.62 17.03
N ALA A 83 6.19 -6.73 15.71
CA ALA A 83 7.47 -6.63 15.00
C ALA A 83 7.81 -5.17 14.67
N GLU A 84 9.10 -4.81 14.76
CA GLU A 84 9.57 -3.46 14.41
C GLU A 84 9.49 -3.16 12.90
N LYS A 85 9.56 -4.21 12.08
CA LYS A 85 9.50 -4.13 10.61
C LYS A 85 8.76 -5.35 10.06
N HIS A 86 8.09 -5.16 8.92
CA HIS A 86 7.42 -6.23 8.20
C HIS A 86 7.94 -6.32 6.77
N GLU A 87 8.43 -7.49 6.39
CA GLU A 87 8.96 -7.72 5.05
C GLU A 87 7.91 -8.43 4.20
N VAL A 88 7.70 -7.91 3.00
CA VAL A 88 6.88 -8.55 1.97
C VAL A 88 7.80 -8.93 0.83
N GLU A 89 8.01 -10.23 0.67
CA GLU A 89 8.72 -10.78 -0.48
C GLU A 89 7.78 -10.90 -1.68
N ILE A 90 8.30 -10.50 -2.85
CA ILE A 90 7.57 -10.43 -4.11
C ILE A 90 8.43 -11.09 -5.17
N SER A 91 7.93 -12.19 -5.71
CA SER A 91 8.52 -12.89 -6.86
C SER A 91 7.75 -12.54 -8.12
N PHE A 92 8.41 -11.90 -9.08
CA PHE A 92 7.83 -11.61 -10.39
C PHE A 92 7.81 -12.90 -11.24
N LEU A 93 6.68 -13.16 -11.89
CA LEU A 93 6.55 -14.29 -12.80
C LEU A 93 7.42 -14.04 -14.04
N GLN A 94 8.36 -14.95 -14.30
CA GLN A 94 9.23 -14.91 -15.49
C GLN A 94 8.38 -14.90 -16.77
N GLY A 95 8.76 -14.03 -17.72
CA GLY A 95 8.10 -13.93 -19.03
C GLY A 95 7.03 -12.84 -19.13
N ILE A 96 6.66 -12.17 -18.03
CA ILE A 96 5.77 -11.01 -18.07
C ILE A 96 6.57 -9.71 -18.25
N ASN A 97 7.26 -9.59 -19.38
CA ASN A 97 8.11 -8.44 -19.68
C ASN A 97 7.36 -7.15 -20.11
N ASN A 98 6.02 -7.08 -20.00
CA ASN A 98 5.25 -5.89 -20.39
C ASN A 98 3.82 -5.82 -19.83
N GLY A 99 3.48 -6.52 -18.74
CA GLY A 99 2.05 -6.64 -18.36
C GLY A 99 1.70 -6.94 -16.91
N ALA A 100 2.65 -7.23 -16.03
CA ALA A 100 2.38 -7.36 -14.60
C ALA A 100 2.89 -6.12 -13.88
N ASP A 101 2.11 -5.05 -13.95
CA ASP A 101 2.20 -3.96 -12.97
C ASP A 101 1.67 -4.51 -11.65
N ALA A 102 2.46 -5.37 -11.01
CA ALA A 102 2.22 -5.79 -9.66
C ALA A 102 2.19 -4.51 -8.81
N SER A 103 1.07 -4.28 -8.15
CA SER A 103 0.91 -3.19 -7.21
C SER A 103 0.88 -3.75 -5.80
N LEU A 104 1.38 -2.97 -4.85
CA LEU A 104 1.40 -3.32 -3.45
C LEU A 104 0.79 -2.19 -2.66
N ILE A 105 -0.10 -2.50 -1.73
CA ILE A 105 -0.74 -1.53 -0.87
C ILE A 105 -0.50 -1.92 0.57
N GLY A 106 0.12 -1.04 1.36
CA GLY A 106 0.19 -1.15 2.81
C GLY A 106 -0.95 -0.36 3.46
N TYR A 107 -1.76 -1.02 4.28
CA TYR A 107 -2.85 -0.41 5.02
C TYR A 107 -2.42 -0.17 6.46
N TYR A 108 -2.57 1.06 6.90
CA TYR A 108 -2.31 1.46 8.27
C TYR A 108 -3.58 1.96 8.94
N ALA A 109 -3.84 1.50 10.15
CA ALA A 109 -4.97 1.96 10.96
C ALA A 109 -4.47 2.89 12.07
N SER A 110 -5.24 3.93 12.38
CA SER A 110 -4.94 4.73 13.57
C SER A 110 -5.62 4.14 14.80
N ASN A 111 -4.87 4.10 15.90
CA ASN A 111 -5.41 3.80 17.24
C ASN A 111 -6.26 4.96 17.78
N THR A 112 -6.17 6.13 17.14
CA THR A 112 -7.00 7.30 17.40
C THR A 112 -8.12 7.36 16.36
N LYS A 113 -9.19 8.13 16.60
CA LYS A 113 -10.34 8.26 15.66
C LYS A 113 -9.99 8.90 14.29
N GLN A 114 -8.72 8.91 13.89
CA GLN A 114 -8.13 9.51 12.69
C GLN A 114 -8.23 8.61 11.42
N GLY A 115 -9.00 7.52 11.48
CA GLY A 115 -9.28 6.65 10.34
C GLY A 115 -8.10 5.78 9.90
N SER A 116 -8.08 5.39 8.63
CA SER A 116 -7.02 4.56 8.01
C SER A 116 -6.29 5.31 6.91
N LYS A 117 -5.05 4.90 6.65
CA LYS A 117 -4.21 5.35 5.53
C LYS A 117 -3.80 4.16 4.70
N ALA A 118 -3.66 4.38 3.41
CA ALA A 118 -3.16 3.36 2.49
C ALA A 118 -1.97 3.93 1.73
N TYR A 119 -0.90 3.15 1.60
CA TYR A 119 0.31 3.52 0.87
C TYR A 119 0.45 2.57 -0.30
N LYS A 120 0.33 3.08 -1.53
CA LYS A 120 0.30 2.28 -2.76
C LYS A 120 1.60 2.44 -3.53
N PHE A 121 2.26 1.32 -3.78
CA PHE A 121 3.29 1.15 -4.80
C PHE A 121 2.57 0.77 -6.10
N PRO A 122 2.49 1.66 -7.10
CA PRO A 122 1.66 1.46 -8.29
C PRO A 122 2.26 0.42 -9.25
N SER A 123 3.59 0.35 -9.34
CA SER A 123 4.32 -0.59 -10.20
C SER A 123 5.61 -1.01 -9.51
N LEU A 124 5.61 -2.23 -8.98
CA LEU A 124 6.77 -2.82 -8.29
C LEU A 124 7.93 -3.13 -9.24
N ALA A 125 7.64 -3.38 -10.52
CA ALA A 125 8.66 -3.62 -11.54
C ALA A 125 9.60 -2.40 -11.70
N LYS A 126 9.09 -1.19 -11.52
CA LYS A 126 9.89 0.05 -11.55
C LYS A 126 10.83 0.21 -10.36
N LEU A 127 10.69 -0.62 -9.33
CA LEU A 127 11.50 -0.58 -8.11
C LEU A 127 12.63 -1.61 -8.13
N VAL A 128 12.61 -2.54 -9.09
CA VAL A 128 13.71 -3.48 -9.33
C VAL A 128 14.95 -2.70 -9.76
N ASN A 129 16.11 -3.02 -9.18
CA ASN A 129 17.40 -2.38 -9.46
C ASN A 129 17.48 -0.87 -9.14
N VAL A 130 16.50 -0.29 -8.44
CA VAL A 130 16.57 1.10 -8.00
C VAL A 130 17.46 1.20 -6.75
N LYS A 131 18.47 2.07 -6.82
CA LYS A 131 19.16 2.54 -5.61
C LYS A 131 18.32 3.65 -5.00
N ALA A 132 17.61 3.34 -3.91
CA ALA A 132 16.86 4.34 -3.18
C ALA A 132 17.81 5.47 -2.72
N GLU A 133 17.62 6.69 -3.22
CA GLU A 133 18.38 7.83 -2.72
C GLU A 133 17.93 8.15 -1.29
N SER A 134 18.89 8.50 -0.44
CA SER A 134 18.60 8.97 0.91
C SER A 134 17.74 10.23 0.86
N CYS A 135 16.70 10.29 1.68
CA CYS A 135 15.79 11.45 1.76
C CYS A 135 16.61 12.74 1.94
N LYS A 136 16.66 13.60 0.93
CA LYS A 136 17.22 14.95 1.09
C LYS A 136 16.30 15.69 2.06
N LYS A 137 16.78 15.93 3.28
CA LYS A 137 16.18 16.95 4.15
C LYS A 137 16.23 18.27 3.36
N LEU A 138 15.06 18.76 2.96
CA LEU A 138 14.89 20.12 2.45
C LEU A 138 15.31 21.13 3.52
#